data_AF-A0A8T7CVH1-F1
#
_entry.id   AF-A0A8T7CVH1-F1
#
_cell.length_a   1.000
_cell.length_b   1.000
_cell.length_c   1.000
_cell.angle_alpha   90.00
_cell.angle_beta   90.00
_cell.angle_gamma   90.00
#
_symmetry.space_group_name_H-M   'P 1'
#
loop_
_entity.id
_entity.type
_entity.pdbx_description
1 polymer ?
#
loop_
_entity_poly.entity_id
_entity_poly.type
_entity_poly.pdbx_seq_one_letter_code
_entity_poly.pdbx_strand_id
1 'polypeptide(L)' 'THNSPWAVIRSNDKYQARLNAIKSILNRVNYEDRNMSLDYTVNPNIYYSGAHEIELMENQLRETGKFIV' A
#
# COMPACT_ATOMS: atom_id res chain seq x y z
N THR A 1 6.69 13.80 -9.83
CA THR A 1 5.69 12.91 -9.20
C THR A 1 6.15 12.34 -7.86
N HIS A 2 7.44 12.37 -7.50
CA HIS A 2 7.96 11.84 -6.22
C HIS A 2 7.32 12.42 -4.94
N ASN A 3 6.80 13.65 -4.99
CA ASN A 3 6.24 14.33 -3.82
C ASN A 3 4.83 13.84 -3.43
N SER A 4 4.15 13.10 -4.31
CA SER A 4 2.78 12.63 -4.11
C SER A 4 2.62 11.20 -4.63
N PRO A 5 3.25 10.22 -3.95
CA PRO A 5 3.17 8.82 -4.37
C PRO A 5 1.75 8.28 -4.15
N TRP A 6 1.28 7.48 -5.11
CA TRP A 6 0.06 6.70 -4.95
C TRP A 6 0.30 5.47 -4.08
N ALA A 7 -0.69 5.12 -3.26
CA ALA A 7 -0.72 3.89 -2.47
C ALA A 7 -1.93 3.07 -2.90
N VAL A 8 -1.74 1.76 -3.06
CA VAL A 8 -2.78 0.82 -3.45
C VAL A 8 -3.05 -0.13 -2.29
N ILE A 9 -4.32 -0.40 -2.00
CA ILE A 9 -4.77 -1.26 -0.90
C ILE A 9 -5.73 -2.32 -1.43
N ARG A 10 -5.39 -3.61 -1.26
CA ARG A 10 -6.29 -4.73 -1.55
C ARG A 10 -7.39 -4.77 -0.48
N SER A 11 -8.64 -4.58 -0.89
CA SER A 11 -9.75 -4.27 0.02
C SER A 11 -10.80 -5.37 0.19
N ASN A 12 -10.52 -6.60 -0.28
CA ASN A 12 -11.42 -7.75 -0.12
C ASN A 12 -11.77 -8.02 1.35
N ASP A 13 -10.78 -7.90 2.26
CA ASP A 13 -11.01 -7.82 3.70
C ASP A 13 -11.05 -6.35 4.13
N LYS A 14 -12.25 -5.84 4.42
CA LYS A 14 -12.47 -4.45 4.83
C LYS A 14 -11.77 -4.11 6.14
N TYR A 15 -11.70 -5.04 7.08
CA TYR A 15 -11.06 -4.80 8.37
C TYR A 15 -9.56 -4.63 8.18
N GLN A 16 -8.93 -5.55 7.47
CA GLN A 16 -7.50 -5.49 7.20
C GLN A 16 -7.12 -4.27 6.34
N ALA A 17 -7.94 -3.92 5.34
CA ALA A 17 -7.71 -2.73 4.52
C ALA A 17 -7.72 -1.44 5.34
N ARG A 18 -8.71 -1.28 6.24
CA ARG A 18 -8.80 -0.12 7.13
C ARG A 18 -7.60 -0.04 8.08
N LEU A 19 -7.22 -1.17 8.69
CA LEU A 19 -6.08 -1.23 9.60
C LEU A 19 -4.78 -0.81 8.88
N ASN A 20 -4.52 -1.34 7.69
CA ASN A 20 -3.33 -1.01 6.91
C ASN A 20 -3.35 0.45 6.42
N ALA A 21 -4.51 0.99 6.05
CA ALA A 21 -4.64 2.40 5.71
C ALA A 21 -4.22 3.31 6.89
N ILE A 22 -4.74 3.04 8.09
CA ILE A 22 -4.39 3.80 9.30
C ILE A 22 -2.90 3.67 9.60
N LYS A 23 -2.36 2.44 9.62
CA LYS A 23 -0.92 2.20 9.83
C LYS A 23 -0.05 2.99 8.85
N SER A 24 -0.46 3.04 7.58
CA SER A 24 0.30 3.73 6.52
C SER A 24 0.44 5.23 6.75
N ILE A 25 -0.58 5.87 7.33
CA ILE A 25 -0.59 7.29 7.68
C ILE A 25 0.24 7.50 8.94
N LEU A 26 -0.09 6.76 10.00
CA LEU A 26 0.55 6.92 11.30
C LEU A 26 2.05 6.66 11.24
N ASN A 27 2.51 5.71 10.42
CA ASN A 27 3.93 5.41 10.30
C ASN A 27 4.73 6.52 9.60
N ARG A 28 4.11 7.28 8.68
CA ARG A 28 4.78 8.32 7.87
C ARG A 28 4.89 9.68 8.55
N VAL A 29 4.03 9.98 9.51
CA VAL A 29 4.00 11.27 10.19
C VAL A 29 4.71 11.14 11.53
N ASN A 30 5.63 12.06 11.81
CA ASN A 30 6.17 12.22 13.15
C ASN A 30 5.20 13.06 13.99
N TYR A 31 4.61 12.47 15.03
CA TYR A 31 3.64 13.12 15.90
C TYR A 31 4.01 12.90 17.37
N GLU A 32 3.67 13.86 18.21
CA GLU A 32 3.93 13.80 19.66
C GLU A 32 3.10 12.70 20.32
N ASP A 33 3.58 12.17 21.45
CA ASP A 33 2.92 11.09 22.22
C ASP A 33 2.64 9.81 21.42
N ARG A 34 3.40 9.56 20.35
CA ARG A 34 3.36 8.29 19.62
C ARG A 34 3.64 7.13 20.56
N ASN A 35 2.69 6.21 20.67
CA ASN A 35 2.89 4.98 21.43
C ASN A 35 3.86 4.05 20.68
N MET A 36 5.07 3.89 21.22
CA MET A 36 6.13 3.05 20.64
C MET A 36 5.94 1.55 20.86
N SER A 37 4.97 1.13 21.68
CA SER A 37 4.68 -0.29 21.90
C SER A 37 3.80 -0.92 20.80
N LEU A 38 3.20 -0.10 19.93
CA LEU A 38 2.33 -0.55 18.86
C LEU A 38 3.12 -0.81 17.56
N ASP A 39 2.66 -1.80 16.79
CA ASP A 39 3.19 -2.06 15.45
C ASP A 39 2.44 -1.25 14.38
N TYR A 40 3.16 -0.31 13.76
CA TYR A 40 2.68 0.52 12.64
C TYR A 40 3.12 -0.01 11.26
N THR A 41 3.72 -1.19 11.20
CA THR A 41 4.17 -1.80 9.94
C THR A 41 2.97 -2.23 9.11
N VAL A 42 2.94 -1.79 7.85
CA VAL A 42 1.92 -2.20 6.88
C VAL A 42 2.22 -3.61 6.36
N ASN A 43 1.18 -4.39 6.10
CA ASN A 43 1.30 -5.69 5.47
C ASN A 43 1.56 -5.52 3.95
N PRO A 44 2.69 -5.98 3.40
CA PRO A 44 3.06 -5.77 2.00
C PRO A 44 2.14 -6.49 1.00
N ASN A 45 1.43 -7.54 1.43
CA ASN A 45 0.45 -8.24 0.58
C ASN A 45 -0.86 -7.45 0.43
N ILE A 46 -1.09 -6.47 1.30
CA ILE A 46 -2.33 -5.67 1.34
C ILE A 46 -2.06 -4.24 0.88
N TYR A 47 -0.95 -3.64 1.29
CA TYR A 47 -0.55 -2.27 0.98
C TYR A 47 0.74 -2.25 0.18
N TYR A 48 0.74 -1.58 -0.98
CA TYR A 48 1.93 -1.40 -1.80
C TYR A 48 1.90 -0.07 -2.57
N SER A 49 3.03 0.31 -3.16
CA SER A 49 3.14 1.58 -3.90
C SER A 49 2.47 1.48 -5.26
N GLY A 50 1.94 2.60 -5.76
CA GLY A 50 1.38 2.67 -7.11
C GLY A 50 2.44 2.40 -8.19
N ALA A 51 3.71 2.76 -7.94
CA ALA A 51 4.80 2.43 -8.86
C ALA A 51 4.99 0.90 -8.99
N HIS A 52 4.89 0.18 -7.87
CA HIS A 52 4.96 -1.28 -7.88
C HIS A 52 3.77 -1.92 -8.60
N GLU A 53 2.56 -1.36 -8.45
CA GLU A 53 1.39 -1.84 -9.20
C GLU A 53 1.57 -1.64 -10.71
N ILE A 54 2.11 -0.48 -11.13
CA ILE A 54 2.38 -0.21 -12.55
C ILE A 54 3.38 -1.24 -13.09
N GLU A 55 4.46 -1.52 -12.37
CA GLU A 55 5.44 -2.54 -12.76
C GLU A 55 4.79 -3.93 -12.90
N LEU A 56 3.92 -4.30 -11.96
CA LEU A 56 3.19 -5.56 -12.02
C LEU A 56 2.27 -5.63 -13.26
N MET A 57 1.55 -4.55 -13.55
CA MET A 57 0.68 -4.46 -14.72
C MET A 57 1.46 -4.52 -16.04
N GLU A 58 2.62 -3.86 -16.12
CA GLU A 58 3.52 -3.92 -17.27
C GLU A 58 4.06 -5.33 -17.51
N ASN A 59 4.46 -6.02 -16.44
CA ASN A 59 4.90 -7.42 -16.51
C ASN A 59 3.77 -8.34 -17.00
N GLN A 60 2.55 -8.17 -16.48
CA GLN A 60 1.37 -8.92 -16.93
C GLN A 60 1.06 -8.68 -18.41
N LEU A 61 1.13 -7.44 -18.88
CA LEU A 61 0.92 -7.09 -20.28
C LEU A 61 1.97 -7.77 -21.17
N ARG A 62 3.24 -7.76 -20.76
CA ARG A 62 4.34 -8.40 -21.51
C ARG A 62 4.15 -9.92 -21.61
N GLU A 63 3.66 -10.56 -20.57
CA GLU A 63 3.51 -12.02 -20.51
C GLU A 63 2.22 -12.52 -21.18
N THR A 64 1.12 -11.80 -21.02
CA THR A 64 -0.22 -12.29 -21.42
C THR A 64 -0.87 -11.49 -22.55
N GLY A 65 -0.30 -10.35 -22.92
CA GLY A 65 -0.82 -9.45 -23.95
C GLY A 65 -2.04 -8.62 -23.51
N LYS A 66 -2.42 -8.66 -22.23
CA LYS A 66 -3.59 -7.96 -21.68
C LYS A 66 -3.42 -7.69 -20.19
N PHE A 67 -4.06 -6.64 -19.69
CA PHE A 67 -4.15 -6.38 -18.26
C PHE A 67 -5.20 -7.30 -17.64
N ILE A 68 -4.88 -7.93 -16.52
CA ILE A 68 -5.82 -8.74 -15.75
C ILE A 68 -6.37 -7.86 -14.63
N VAL A 69 -7.69 -7.69 -14.61
CA VAL A 69 -8.43 -6.96 -13.58
C VAL A 69 -8.88 -7.91 -12.49
#